data_AF-A0A1Y3YE57-F1
#
_entry.id   AF-A0A1Y3YE57-F1
#
_cell.length_a   1.000
_cell.length_b   1.000
_cell.length_c   1.000
_cell.angle_alpha   90.00
_cell.angle_beta   90.00
_cell.angle_gamma   90.00
#
_symmetry.space_group_name_H-M   'P 1'
#
loop_
_entity.id
_entity.type
_entity.pdbx_description
1 polymer ?
#
loop_
_entity_poly.entity_id
_entity_poly.type
_entity_poly.pdbx_seq_one_letter_code
_entity_poly.pdbx_strand_id
1 'polypeptide(L)'
;MKVNFYEQVDDELLRFAVIIARHNGKWVFCKHRERDTYELPGGHREPGEQILDTARRELQEETGAIEFSLHPVCVYSVIGKNRVN
;
A
#
# COMPACT_ATOMS: atom_id res chain seq x y z
N MET A 1 -12.75 -7.16 13.73
CA MET A 1 -11.52 -6.89 12.96
C MET A 1 -10.46 -6.46 13.96
N LYS A 2 -9.24 -7.02 13.91
CA LYS A 2 -8.13 -6.72 14.80
C LYS A 2 -6.93 -6.32 13.95
N VAL A 3 -6.26 -5.23 14.31
CA VAL A 3 -5.02 -4.78 13.65
C VAL A 3 -3.86 -5.01 14.61
N ASN A 4 -2.77 -5.57 14.12
CA ASN A 4 -1.53 -5.71 14.88
C ASN A 4 -0.40 -4.99 14.14
N PHE A 5 0.49 -4.33 14.87
CA PHE A 5 1.65 -3.62 14.33
C PHE A 5 2.93 -4.35 14.72
N TYR A 6 3.93 -4.29 13.84
CA TYR A 6 5.21 -4.98 14.01
C TYR A 6 6.35 -4.00 13.73
N GLU A 7 7.43 -4.11 14.49
CA GLU A 7 8.64 -3.31 14.27
C GLU A 7 9.48 -3.86 13.11
N GLN A 8 9.58 -5.18 13.00
CA GLN A 8 10.33 -5.88 11.95
C GLN A 8 9.56 -7.11 11.49
N VAL A 9 9.64 -7.39 10.19
CA VAL A 9 9.13 -8.60 9.56
C VAL A 9 10.00 -8.92 8.35
N ASP A 10 10.10 -10.19 8.01
CA ASP A 10 10.72 -10.61 6.75
C ASP A 10 9.89 -10.09 5.57
N ASP A 11 10.57 -9.52 4.58
CA ASP A 11 9.93 -8.96 3.39
C ASP A 11 9.00 -9.97 2.72
N GLU A 12 9.40 -11.24 2.64
CA GLU A 12 8.62 -12.36 2.06
C GLU A 12 7.22 -12.56 2.66
N LEU A 13 7.00 -12.13 3.90
CA LEU A 13 5.70 -12.24 4.57
C LEU A 13 4.75 -11.09 4.21
N LEU A 14 5.27 -10.01 3.64
CA LEU A 14 4.49 -8.85 3.23
C LEU A 14 3.76 -9.14 1.91
N ARG A 15 2.43 -9.06 1.97
CA ARG A 15 1.54 -9.34 0.82
C ARG A 15 0.99 -8.08 0.16
N PHE A 16 1.06 -6.94 0.84
CA PHE A 16 0.43 -5.69 0.41
C PHE A 16 1.32 -4.50 0.70
N ALA A 17 1.36 -3.55 -0.24
CA ALA A 17 1.92 -2.22 -0.02
C ALA A 17 0.79 -1.20 0.02
N VAL A 18 0.80 -0.32 1.02
CA VAL A 18 -0.13 0.82 1.13
C VAL A 18 0.70 2.08 1.28
N ILE A 19 0.45 3.06 0.43
CA ILE A 19 1.30 4.24 0.28
C ILE A 19 0.54 5.49 0.69
N ILE A 20 1.10 6.24 1.64
CA ILE A 20 0.62 7.59 1.94
C ILE A 20 1.45 8.57 1.11
N ALA A 21 0.85 9.11 0.06
CA ALA A 21 1.53 10.01 -0.88
C ALA A 21 1.17 11.49 -0.64
N ARG A 22 2.17 12.37 -0.78
CA ARG A 22 2.02 13.83 -0.67
C ARG A 22 2.72 14.54 -1.82
N HIS A 23 2.00 15.43 -2.51
CA HIS A 23 2.50 16.25 -3.62
C HIS A 23 2.07 17.70 -3.44
N ASN A 24 3.00 18.66 -3.56
CA ASN A 24 2.74 20.10 -3.37
C ASN A 24 1.99 20.44 -2.06
N GLY A 25 2.38 19.76 -0.97
CA GLY A 25 1.77 19.95 0.35
C GLY A 25 0.38 19.32 0.51
N LYS A 26 -0.13 18.60 -0.49
CA LYS A 26 -1.47 17.98 -0.48
C LYS A 26 -1.36 16.45 -0.49
N TRP A 27 -2.30 15.79 0.17
CA TRP A 27 -2.43 14.34 0.15
C TRP A 27 -3.01 13.86 -1.18
N VAL A 28 -2.51 12.73 -1.66
CA VAL A 28 -2.99 12.06 -2.88
C VAL A 28 -3.83 10.85 -2.47
N PHE A 29 -5.04 10.77 -3.01
CA PHE A 29 -5.96 9.65 -2.83
C PHE A 29 -6.42 9.14 -4.18
N CYS A 30 -6.67 7.83 -4.27
CA CYS A 30 -7.25 7.18 -5.44
C CYS A 30 -8.76 7.04 -5.22
N LYS A 31 -9.56 7.28 -6.27
CA LYS A 31 -11.01 7.01 -6.27
C LYS A 31 -11.30 5.89 -7.24
N HIS A 32 -11.72 4.74 -6.72
CA HIS A 32 -12.17 3.64 -7.57
C HIS A 32 -13.46 4.03 -8.29
N ARG A 33 -13.57 3.78 -9.59
CA ARG A 33 -14.70 4.22 -10.42
C ARG A 33 -16.06 3.70 -9.93
N GLU A 34 -16.07 2.53 -9.30
CA GLU A 34 -17.26 1.84 -8.83
C GLU A 34 -17.61 2.10 -7.36
N ARG A 35 -16.76 2.84 -6.62
CA ARG A 35 -16.95 3.13 -5.19
C ARG A 35 -17.00 4.63 -4.96
N ASP A 36 -17.67 5.03 -3.89
CA ASP A 36 -17.70 6.42 -3.44
C ASP A 36 -16.69 6.70 -2.30
N THR A 37 -15.72 5.79 -2.13
CA THR A 37 -14.65 5.91 -1.15
C THR A 37 -13.37 6.44 -1.79
N TYR A 38 -12.63 7.23 -1.01
CA TYR A 38 -11.25 7.60 -1.33
C TYR A 38 -10.33 6.66 -0.58
N GLU A 39 -9.39 6.08 -1.31
CA GLU A 39 -8.47 5.07 -0.80
C GLU A 39 -7.03 5.58 -0.98
N LEU A 40 -6.12 5.05 -0.18
CA LEU A 40 -4.69 5.28 -0.37
C LEU A 40 -4.21 4.44 -1.55
N PRO A 41 -3.23 4.92 -2.34
CA PRO A 41 -2.60 4.09 -3.34
C PRO A 41 -2.02 2.81 -2.76
N GLY A 42 -2.13 1.69 -3.46
CA GLY A 42 -1.52 0.44 -3.04
C GLY A 42 -2.18 -0.80 -3.60
N GLY A 43 -1.52 -1.93 -3.40
CA GLY A 43 -1.97 -3.18 -3.98
C GLY A 43 -1.20 -4.40 -3.48
N HIS A 44 -1.41 -5.51 -4.17
CA HIS A 44 -0.81 -6.78 -3.82
C HIS A 44 0.61 -6.87 -4.36
N ARG A 45 1.47 -7.53 -3.59
CA ARG A 45 2.80 -7.92 -4.06
C ARG A 45 2.69 -8.97 -5.16
N GLU A 46 3.44 -8.78 -6.25
CA GLU A 46 3.58 -9.80 -7.29
C GLU A 46 4.72 -10.78 -6.99
N PRO A 47 4.69 -12.01 -7.56
CA PRO A 47 5.75 -12.98 -7.35
C PRO A 47 7.14 -12.46 -7.73
N GLY A 48 8.07 -12.47 -6.78
CA GLY A 48 9.46 -12.06 -6.99
C GLY A 48 9.77 -10.57 -6.78
N GLU A 49 8.76 -9.71 -6.54
CA GLU A 49 8.99 -8.31 -6.17
C GLU A 49 9.49 -8.19 -4.73
N GLN A 50 10.30 -7.18 -4.38
CA GLN A 50 10.39 -6.73 -2.98
C GLN A 50 9.20 -5.84 -2.64
N ILE A 51 8.87 -5.67 -1.35
CA ILE A 51 7.72 -4.82 -1.00
C ILE A 51 7.88 -3.36 -1.45
N LEU A 52 9.12 -2.88 -1.53
CA LEU A 52 9.43 -1.54 -2.02
C LEU A 52 9.22 -1.42 -3.53
N ASP A 53 9.44 -2.49 -4.30
CA ASP A 53 9.18 -2.51 -5.74
C ASP A 53 7.67 -2.49 -6.00
N THR A 54 6.91 -3.31 -5.27
CA THR A 54 5.45 -3.26 -5.26
C THR A 54 4.94 -1.85 -4.94
N ALA A 55 5.48 -1.21 -3.88
CA ALA A 55 5.06 0.14 -3.51
C ALA A 55 5.36 1.19 -4.61
N ARG A 56 6.48 1.06 -5.32
CA ARG A 56 6.84 1.94 -6.46
C ARG A 56 5.89 1.74 -7.64
N ARG A 57 5.66 0.48 -8.03
CA ARG A 57 4.79 0.11 -9.15
C ARG A 57 3.35 0.59 -8.90
N GLU A 58 2.76 0.23 -7.75
CA GLU A 58 1.39 0.61 -7.39
C GLU A 58 1.21 2.13 -7.34
N LEU A 59 2.16 2.84 -6.74
CA LEU A 59 2.10 4.31 -6.70
C LEU A 59 2.14 4.91 -8.11
N GLN A 60 2.99 4.38 -9.00
CA GLN A 60 3.07 4.84 -10.39
C GLN A 60 1.79 4.51 -11.17
N GLU A 61 1.29 3.29 -11.07
CA GLU A 61 0.11 2.81 -11.82
C GLU A 61 -1.15 3.59 -11.44
N GLU A 62 -1.38 3.84 -10.15
CA GLU A 62 -2.62 4.49 -9.70
C GLU A 62 -2.56 6.02 -9.70
N THR A 63 -1.38 6.62 -9.57
CA THR A 63 -1.24 8.08 -9.44
C THR A 63 -0.48 8.75 -10.58
N GLY A 64 0.24 7.97 -11.40
CA GLY A 64 1.13 8.50 -12.44
C GLY A 64 2.43 9.11 -11.90
N ALA A 65 2.78 8.90 -10.63
CA ALA A 65 4.02 9.43 -10.05
C ALA A 65 5.25 8.78 -10.69
N ILE A 66 6.23 9.59 -11.10
CA ILE A 66 7.47 9.13 -11.76
C ILE A 66 8.68 9.39 -10.86
N GLU A 67 8.74 10.56 -10.22
CA GLU A 67 9.83 10.96 -9.33
C GLU A 67 9.30 11.15 -7.91
N PHE A 68 9.82 10.36 -6.97
CA PHE A 68 9.39 10.39 -5.57
C PHE A 68 10.41 9.70 -4.66
N SER A 69 10.30 9.98 -3.36
CA SER A 69 11.04 9.28 -2.31
C SER A 69 10.09 8.42 -1.48
N LEU A 70 10.41 7.13 -1.30
CA LEU A 70 9.66 6.21 -0.44
C LEU A 70 10.45 5.91 0.83
N HIS A 71 9.72 5.90 1.95
CA HIS A 71 10.27 5.53 3.25
C HIS A 71 9.28 4.60 3.96
N PRO A 72 9.72 3.46 4.52
CA PRO A 72 8.87 2.60 5.33
C PRO A 72 8.33 3.35 6.55
N VAL A 73 7.04 3.17 6.86
CA VAL A 73 6.39 3.80 8.03
C VAL A 73 6.11 2.78 9.12
N CYS A 74 5.38 1.71 8.79
CA CYS A 74 5.09 0.63 9.73
C CYS A 74 4.68 -0.64 8.98
N VAL A 75 4.79 -1.77 9.67
CA VAL A 75 4.24 -3.05 9.23
C VAL A 75 3.01 -3.36 10.06
N TYR A 76 1.94 -3.79 9.41
CA TYR A 76 0.72 -4.20 10.11
C TYR A 76 0.07 -5.42 9.47
N SER A 77 -0.73 -6.13 10.27
CA SER A 77 -1.62 -7.19 9.79
C SER A 77 -3.05 -6.95 10.26
N VAL A 78 -4.01 -7.36 9.44
CA VAL A 78 -5.44 -7.25 9.75
C VAL A 78 -6.02 -8.66 9.87
N ILE A 79 -6.56 -8.97 11.03
CA ILE A 79 -7.26 -10.22 11.32
C ILE A 79 -8.75 -9.92 11.39
N GLY A 80 -9.51 -10.40 10.40
CA GLY A 80 -10.95 -10.24 10.33
C GLY A 80 -11.62 -11.39 9.58
N LYS A 81 -12.94 -11.54 9.75
CA LYS A 81 -13.74 -12.37 8.85
C LYS A 81 -13.98 -11.59 7.56
N ASN A 82 -13.19 -11.88 6.54
CA ASN A 82 -13.45 -11.46 5.16
C ASN A 82 -13.57 -12.71 4.29
N ARG A 83 -14.24 -12.58 3.13
CA ARG A 83 -14.61 -13.61 2.14
C ARG A 83 -13.47 -14.52 1.61
N VAL A 84 -12.26 -14.35 2.13
CA VAL A 84 -11.01 -14.99 1.70
C VAL A 84 -10.43 -15.94 2.77
N ASN A 85 -11.13 -16.13 3.90
CA ASN A 85 -10.89 -17.20 4.88
C ASN A 85 -12.15 -18.04 5.06
#